data_AF-A0A957V4U0-F1
#
_entry.id   AF-A0A957V4U0-F1
#
_cell.length_a   1.000
_cell.length_b   1.000
_cell.length_c   1.000
_cell.angle_alpha   90.00
_cell.angle_beta   90.00
_cell.angle_gamma   90.00
#
_symmetry.space_group_name_H-M   'P 1'
#
loop_
_entity.id
_entity.type
_entity.pdbx_description
1 polymer ?
#
loop_
_entity_poly.entity_id
_entity_poly.type
_entity_poly.pdbx_seq_one_letter_code
_entity_poly.pdbx_strand_id
1 'polypeptide(L)'
;ARRVTAYGKVLHPDRVTQEGMPFHIETPDWVVAAVELADGTVVRLTTNFYVGGHGKQKGLEFHGDLGSLYLSSFQDFDAAVELSPYGEEYAPVPYVRPPFDGIDWGRSVAEIADAIAEGRPQRASGAQAAHVVEICAAISESLQTGRPVDVTSSFTPPWPMAWGE
;
A
#
# COMPACT_ATOMS: atom_id res chain seq x y z
N ALA A 1 2.08 11.20 4.94
CA ALA A 1 1.06 11.12 6.00
C ALA A 1 1.32 12.21 7.02
N ARG A 2 0.27 12.67 7.69
CA ARG A 2 0.33 13.64 8.80
C ARG A 2 -0.24 13.06 10.09
N ARG A 3 -1.25 12.22 10.01
CA ARG A 3 -1.94 11.68 11.18
C ARG A 3 -2.52 10.30 10.90
N VAL A 4 -2.49 9.44 11.90
CA VAL A 4 -2.98 8.07 11.84
C VAL A 4 -3.94 7.83 12.98
N THR A 5 -5.05 7.14 12.72
CA THR A 5 -5.89 6.51 13.75
C THR A 5 -6.13 5.06 13.36
N ALA A 6 -5.92 4.13 14.29
CA ALA A 6 -6.01 2.70 14.01
C ALA A 6 -6.84 1.93 15.06
N TYR A 7 -7.41 0.82 14.62
CA TYR A 7 -8.02 -0.20 15.47
C TYR A 7 -7.63 -1.59 14.98
N GLY A 8 -7.48 -2.53 15.90
CA GLY A 8 -6.95 -3.85 15.58
C GLY A 8 -7.20 -4.84 16.70
N LYS A 9 -7.13 -6.12 16.37
CA LYS A 9 -7.33 -7.22 17.31
C LYS A 9 -6.45 -8.40 16.96
N VAL A 10 -6.21 -9.23 17.97
CA VAL A 10 -5.84 -10.64 17.79
C VAL A 10 -7.13 -11.44 17.62
N LEU A 11 -7.35 -12.03 16.45
CA LEU A 11 -8.54 -12.80 16.11
C LEU A 11 -8.27 -14.31 16.18
N HIS A 12 -7.10 -14.76 15.70
CA HIS A 12 -6.70 -16.16 15.70
C HIS A 12 -5.27 -16.32 16.20
N PRO A 13 -5.08 -16.40 17.53
CA PRO A 13 -3.77 -16.40 18.15
C PRO A 13 -3.00 -17.71 17.99
N ASP A 14 -3.67 -18.85 18.08
CA ASP A 14 -3.05 -20.17 17.97
C ASP A 14 -3.06 -20.64 16.51
N ARG A 15 -1.87 -20.84 15.95
CA ARG A 15 -1.65 -21.09 14.52
C ARG A 15 -0.68 -22.24 14.32
N VAL A 16 -0.55 -22.65 13.07
CA VAL A 16 0.36 -23.72 12.65
C VAL A 16 1.21 -23.22 11.49
N THR A 17 2.52 -23.45 11.57
CA THR A 17 3.47 -23.16 10.48
C THR A 17 3.22 -24.06 9.26
N GLN A 18 3.89 -23.79 8.14
CA GLN A 18 3.77 -24.64 6.94
C GLN A 18 4.28 -26.07 7.20
N GLU A 19 5.22 -26.23 8.12
CA GLU A 19 5.79 -27.51 8.55
C GLU A 19 4.94 -28.23 9.63
N GLY A 20 3.80 -27.68 10.03
CA GLY A 20 2.91 -28.31 11.01
C GLY A 20 3.22 -27.99 12.48
N MET A 21 4.15 -27.09 12.77
CA MET A 21 4.51 -26.71 14.14
C MET A 21 3.53 -25.66 14.70
N PRO A 22 2.94 -25.88 15.89
CA PRO A 22 2.04 -24.91 16.52
C PRO A 22 2.82 -23.70 17.08
N PHE A 23 2.21 -22.52 17.02
CA PHE A 23 2.72 -21.30 17.63
C PHE A 23 1.58 -20.38 18.08
N HIS A 24 1.87 -19.47 19.02
CA HIS A 24 0.93 -18.49 19.56
C HIS A 24 1.40 -17.07 19.23
N ILE A 25 0.49 -16.20 18.82
CA ILE A 25 0.76 -14.78 18.60
C ILE A 25 0.04 -13.88 19.60
N GLU A 26 0.72 -12.82 20.03
CA GLU A 26 0.14 -11.75 20.86
C GLU A 26 -0.04 -10.45 20.07
N THR A 27 0.52 -10.37 18.87
CA THR A 27 0.42 -9.21 17.99
C THR A 27 -0.87 -9.23 17.18
N PRO A 28 -1.54 -8.07 16.94
CA PRO A 28 -2.73 -8.01 16.12
C PRO A 28 -2.53 -8.66 14.74
N ASP A 29 -3.45 -9.54 14.35
CA ASP A 29 -3.49 -10.20 13.05
C ASP A 29 -4.59 -9.65 12.15
N TRP A 30 -5.31 -8.63 12.62
CA TRP A 30 -6.23 -7.82 11.85
C TRP A 30 -6.13 -6.37 12.32
N VAL A 31 -5.96 -5.45 11.37
CA VAL A 31 -5.81 -4.01 11.61
C VAL A 31 -6.60 -3.24 10.55
N VAL A 32 -7.29 -2.20 10.99
CA VAL A 32 -7.84 -1.14 10.14
C VAL A 32 -7.26 0.20 10.59
N ALA A 33 -6.81 1.02 9.65
CA ALA A 33 -6.25 2.34 9.92
C ALA A 33 -6.81 3.38 8.94
N ALA A 34 -7.07 4.58 9.45
CA ALA A 34 -7.26 5.79 8.66
C ALA A 34 -5.96 6.60 8.71
N VAL A 35 -5.39 6.87 7.54
CA VAL A 35 -4.15 7.63 7.38
C VAL A 35 -4.47 8.90 6.60
N GLU A 36 -4.30 10.05 7.24
CA GLU A 36 -4.44 11.36 6.60
C GLU A 36 -3.12 11.74 5.91
N LEU A 37 -3.18 12.01 4.61
CA LEU A 37 -2.04 12.49 3.82
C LEU A 37 -1.89 14.01 3.92
N ALA A 38 -0.76 14.53 3.44
CA ALA A 38 -0.43 15.95 3.62
C ALA A 38 -1.36 16.91 2.86
N ASP A 39 -2.01 16.42 1.81
CA ASP A 39 -2.97 17.12 0.95
C ASP A 39 -4.43 16.96 1.42
N GLY A 40 -4.68 16.24 2.52
CA GLY A 40 -6.01 15.95 3.04
C GLY A 40 -6.64 14.66 2.48
N THR A 41 -5.98 13.97 1.56
CA THR A 41 -6.43 12.64 1.10
C THR A 41 -6.43 11.66 2.27
N VAL A 42 -7.49 10.87 2.41
CA VAL A 42 -7.60 9.86 3.47
C VAL A 42 -7.46 8.47 2.87
N VAL A 43 -6.49 7.71 3.39
CA VAL A 43 -6.28 6.30 3.04
C VAL A 43 -6.90 5.43 4.13
N ARG A 44 -7.82 4.55 3.74
CA ARG A 44 -8.28 3.44 4.58
C ARG A 44 -7.43 2.22 4.27
N LEU A 45 -6.59 1.81 5.23
CA LEU A 45 -5.82 0.59 5.16
C LEU A 45 -6.50 -0.50 6.00
N THR A 46 -6.80 -1.64 5.38
CA THR A 46 -7.25 -2.85 6.10
C THR A 46 -6.30 -3.99 5.78
N THR A 47 -5.62 -4.53 6.79
CA THR A 47 -4.65 -5.62 6.65
C THR A 47 -5.01 -6.76 7.59
N ASN A 48 -4.84 -8.00 7.13
CA ASN A 48 -5.13 -9.16 7.96
C ASN A 48 -4.28 -10.38 7.59
N PHE A 49 -3.98 -11.21 8.60
CA PHE A 49 -3.45 -12.56 8.49
C PHE A 49 -4.46 -13.61 8.98
N TYR A 50 -5.71 -13.21 9.27
CA TYR A 50 -6.75 -14.10 9.79
C TYR A 50 -7.53 -14.80 8.68
N VAL A 51 -7.85 -14.11 7.59
CA VAL A 51 -8.63 -14.66 6.49
C VAL A 51 -7.71 -15.53 5.63
N GLY A 52 -7.90 -16.84 5.66
CA GLY A 52 -6.99 -17.80 5.01
C GLY A 52 -7.07 -17.87 3.49
N GLY A 53 -8.12 -17.34 2.87
CA GLY A 53 -8.24 -17.17 1.42
C GLY A 53 -8.32 -15.69 1.04
N HIS A 54 -8.08 -15.35 -0.22
CA HIS A 54 -8.31 -13.99 -0.69
C HIS A 54 -9.78 -13.62 -0.45
N GLY A 55 -10.02 -12.61 0.38
CA GLY A 55 -11.33 -12.01 0.54
C GLY A 55 -11.82 -11.38 -0.77
N LYS A 56 -13.10 -10.99 -0.81
CA LYS A 56 -13.64 -10.25 -1.96
C LYS A 56 -13.00 -8.87 -2.14
N GLN A 57 -12.50 -8.29 -1.05
CA GLN A 57 -11.75 -7.04 -1.06
C GLN A 57 -10.29 -7.34 -1.41
N LYS A 58 -9.93 -7.08 -2.66
CA LYS A 58 -8.57 -7.17 -3.20
C LYS A 58 -8.29 -5.90 -4.01
N GLY A 59 -7.02 -5.66 -4.30
CA GLY A 59 -6.63 -4.48 -5.08
C GLY A 59 -6.68 -3.18 -4.28
N LEU A 60 -6.73 -2.06 -5.00
CA LEU A 60 -6.82 -0.70 -4.46
C LEU A 60 -7.93 0.06 -5.17
N GLU A 61 -8.67 0.86 -4.40
CA GLU A 61 -9.67 1.78 -4.91
C GLU A 61 -9.24 3.21 -4.59
N PHE A 62 -9.36 4.09 -5.58
CA PHE A 62 -9.13 5.52 -5.48
C PHE A 62 -10.42 6.22 -5.82
N HIS A 63 -10.83 7.19 -5.00
CA HIS A 63 -12.07 7.92 -5.20
C HIS A 63 -11.78 9.42 -5.21
N GLY A 64 -12.40 10.13 -6.14
CA GLY A 64 -12.38 11.57 -6.21
C GLY A 64 -13.67 12.11 -6.82
N ASP A 65 -13.75 13.42 -6.97
CA ASP A 65 -14.98 14.11 -7.41
C ASP A 65 -15.43 13.71 -8.82
N LEU A 66 -14.49 13.27 -9.68
CA LEU A 66 -14.78 12.88 -11.06
C LEU A 66 -15.12 11.40 -11.22
N GLY A 67 -14.94 10.58 -10.19
CA GLY A 67 -15.16 9.14 -10.27
C GLY A 67 -14.20 8.33 -9.41
N SER A 68 -14.12 7.04 -9.73
CA SER A 68 -13.33 6.06 -9.00
C SER A 68 -12.42 5.27 -9.95
N LEU A 69 -11.21 4.97 -9.49
CA LEU A 69 -10.26 4.09 -10.17
C LEU A 69 -10.05 2.86 -9.32
N TYR A 70 -10.05 1.69 -9.95
CA TYR A 70 -9.76 0.42 -9.32
C TYR A 70 -8.52 -0.21 -9.95
N LEU A 71 -7.63 -0.73 -9.10
CA LEU A 71 -6.44 -1.47 -9.48
C LEU A 71 -6.55 -2.88 -8.90
N SER A 72 -6.57 -3.91 -9.74
CA SER A 72 -6.92 -5.27 -9.30
C SER A 72 -5.90 -5.96 -8.38
N SER A 73 -4.67 -5.46 -8.33
CA SER A 73 -3.56 -6.01 -7.55
C SER A 73 -2.57 -4.90 -7.17
N PHE A 74 -2.05 -4.93 -5.93
CA PHE A 74 -0.98 -4.01 -5.49
C PHE A 74 0.43 -4.55 -5.78
N GLN A 75 0.53 -5.76 -6.31
CA GLN A 75 1.78 -6.54 -6.41
C GLN A 75 2.12 -6.88 -7.87
N ASP A 76 1.11 -7.14 -8.70
CA ASP A 76 1.31 -7.51 -10.10
C ASP A 76 1.47 -6.28 -10.99
N PHE A 77 2.44 -6.30 -11.90
CA PHE A 77 2.75 -5.19 -12.80
C PHE A 77 1.86 -5.14 -14.05
N ASP A 78 1.06 -6.17 -14.27
CA ASP A 78 -0.03 -6.26 -15.24
C ASP A 78 -1.41 -6.18 -14.56
N ALA A 79 -1.49 -5.64 -13.33
CA ALA A 79 -2.75 -5.41 -12.65
C ALA A 79 -3.74 -4.64 -13.55
N ALA A 80 -4.92 -5.22 -13.76
CA ALA A 80 -6.00 -4.58 -14.49
C ALA A 80 -6.40 -3.26 -13.81
N VAL A 81 -6.57 -2.22 -14.63
CA VAL A 81 -7.04 -0.91 -14.20
C VAL A 81 -8.44 -0.72 -14.74
N GLU A 82 -9.35 -0.29 -13.88
CA GLU A 82 -10.72 0.06 -14.26
C GLU A 82 -11.04 1.48 -13.80
N LEU A 83 -11.78 2.23 -14.61
CA LEU A 83 -12.25 3.57 -14.30
C LEU A 83 -13.78 3.58 -14.31
N SER A 84 -14.37 4.18 -13.30
CA SER A 84 -15.80 4.49 -13.21
C SER A 84 -15.93 6.01 -13.08
N PRO A 85 -16.32 6.72 -14.15
CA PRO A 85 -16.77 8.10 -14.03
C PRO A 85 -17.90 8.22 -13.00
N TYR A 86 -18.06 9.39 -12.39
CA TYR A 86 -19.03 9.57 -11.32
C TYR A 86 -20.45 9.12 -11.72
N GLY A 87 -20.96 8.07 -11.06
CA GLY A 87 -22.29 7.51 -11.30
C GLY A 87 -22.37 6.50 -12.46
N GLU A 88 -21.25 6.14 -13.08
CA GLU A 88 -21.16 5.17 -14.17
C GLU A 88 -20.55 3.84 -13.71
N GLU A 89 -20.69 2.80 -14.53
CA GLU A 89 -20.07 1.50 -14.26
C GLU A 89 -18.56 1.53 -14.52
N TYR A 90 -17.82 0.63 -13.85
CA TYR A 90 -16.40 0.44 -14.11
C TYR A 90 -16.18 -0.11 -15.52
N ALA A 91 -15.24 0.51 -16.24
CA ALA A 91 -14.77 0.05 -17.53
C ALA A 91 -13.24 -0.15 -17.52
N PRO A 92 -12.71 -1.19 -18.19
CA PRO A 92 -11.28 -1.40 -18.30
C PRO A 92 -10.55 -0.23 -18.97
N VAL A 93 -9.39 0.13 -18.43
CA VAL A 93 -8.47 1.12 -18.99
C VAL A 93 -7.31 0.39 -19.67
N PRO A 94 -7.03 0.64 -20.96
CA PRO A 94 -5.88 0.04 -21.63
C PRO A 94 -4.56 0.46 -20.99
N TYR A 95 -3.59 -0.46 -20.96
CA TYR A 95 -2.24 -0.11 -20.53
C TYR A 95 -1.60 0.88 -21.49
N VAL A 96 -0.85 1.84 -20.95
CA VAL A 96 -0.09 2.82 -21.74
C VAL A 96 1.08 2.19 -22.50
N ARG A 97 1.50 0.98 -22.11
CA ARG A 97 2.55 0.16 -22.74
C ARG A 97 2.36 -1.31 -22.36
N PRO A 98 3.02 -2.26 -23.05
CA PRO A 98 3.06 -3.64 -22.61
C PRO A 98 3.55 -3.75 -21.15
N PRO A 99 2.78 -4.36 -20.23
CA PRO A 99 3.18 -4.55 -18.86
C PRO A 99 4.15 -5.73 -18.71
N PHE A 100 4.75 -5.85 -17.54
CA PHE A 100 5.45 -7.07 -17.13
C PHE A 100 4.41 -8.05 -16.57
N ASP A 101 4.50 -9.33 -16.94
CA ASP A 101 3.57 -10.38 -16.49
C ASP A 101 3.87 -10.77 -15.03
N GLY A 102 2.95 -10.44 -14.11
CA GLY A 102 3.08 -10.71 -12.69
C GLY A 102 4.07 -9.79 -11.96
N ILE A 103 4.82 -10.34 -11.00
CA ILE A 103 5.68 -9.57 -10.09
C ILE A 103 7.08 -9.39 -10.70
N ASP A 104 7.50 -8.14 -10.93
CA ASP A 104 8.84 -7.80 -11.39
C ASP A 104 9.80 -7.59 -10.21
N TRP A 105 10.32 -8.70 -9.67
CA TRP A 105 11.28 -8.70 -8.56
C TRP A 105 12.61 -7.98 -8.88
N GLY A 106 12.96 -7.85 -10.16
CA GLY A 106 14.20 -7.23 -10.61
C GLY A 106 14.11 -5.71 -10.71
N ARG A 107 12.90 -5.15 -10.73
CA ARG A 107 12.67 -3.75 -11.10
C ARG A 107 13.40 -2.74 -10.23
N SER A 108 13.39 -2.95 -8.92
CA SER A 108 14.04 -2.04 -7.97
C SER A 108 15.56 -2.06 -8.14
N VAL A 109 16.15 -3.22 -8.44
CA VAL A 109 17.60 -3.34 -8.65
C VAL A 109 17.99 -2.65 -9.96
N ALA A 110 17.20 -2.82 -11.02
CA ALA A 110 17.41 -2.12 -12.28
C ALA A 110 17.32 -0.59 -12.11
N GLU A 111 16.32 -0.09 -11.38
CA GLU A 111 16.16 1.35 -11.13
C GLU A 111 17.36 1.95 -10.39
N ILE A 112 17.90 1.24 -9.39
CA ILE A 112 19.10 1.67 -8.65
C ILE A 112 20.33 1.69 -9.56
N ALA A 113 20.50 0.66 -10.41
CA ALA A 113 21.60 0.62 -11.36
C ALA A 113 21.55 1.79 -12.35
N ASP A 114 20.38 2.08 -12.91
CA ASP A 114 20.16 3.22 -13.81
C ASP A 114 20.41 4.56 -13.09
N ALA A 115 19.92 4.71 -11.86
CA ALA A 115 20.13 5.92 -11.06
C ALA A 115 21.62 6.21 -10.81
N ILE A 116 22.40 5.16 -10.51
CA ILE A 116 23.86 5.26 -10.34
C ILE A 116 24.53 5.66 -11.65
N ALA A 117 24.16 5.02 -12.76
CA ALA A 117 24.75 5.29 -14.07
C ALA A 117 24.46 6.72 -14.57
N GLU A 118 23.25 7.23 -14.31
CA GLU A 118 22.80 8.55 -14.73
C GLU A 118 23.17 9.67 -13.74
N GLY A 119 23.68 9.33 -12.55
CA GLY A 119 24.02 10.30 -11.51
C GLY A 119 22.81 11.04 -10.94
N ARG A 120 21.64 10.39 -10.91
CA ARG A 120 20.39 10.94 -10.35
C ARG A 120 19.99 10.22 -9.05
N PRO A 121 19.14 10.83 -8.21
CA PRO A 121 18.53 10.11 -7.10
C PRO A 121 17.72 8.90 -7.59
N GLN A 122 17.78 7.81 -6.83
CA GLN A 122 16.88 6.67 -7.00
C GLN A 122 15.43 7.09 -6.72
N ARG A 123 14.47 6.50 -7.43
CA ARG A 123 13.05 6.84 -7.30
C ARG A 123 12.46 6.29 -6.00
N ALA A 124 12.90 5.12 -5.55
CA ALA A 124 12.54 4.55 -4.26
C ALA A 124 13.56 4.98 -3.18
N SER A 125 13.43 6.19 -2.66
CA SER A 125 14.43 6.76 -1.75
C SER A 125 14.40 6.15 -0.33
N GLY A 126 15.52 6.22 0.38
CA GLY A 126 15.57 5.85 1.80
C GLY A 126 14.65 6.71 2.69
N ALA A 127 14.43 7.98 2.32
CA ALA A 127 13.48 8.87 3.02
C ALA A 127 12.04 8.40 2.87
N GLN A 128 11.65 7.93 1.67
CA GLN A 128 10.35 7.32 1.45
C GLN A 128 10.17 6.05 2.29
N ALA A 129 11.19 5.18 2.34
CA ALA A 129 11.14 3.97 3.16
C ALA A 129 11.01 4.30 4.66
N ALA A 130 11.79 5.27 5.16
CA ALA A 130 11.69 5.73 6.55
C ALA A 130 10.29 6.30 6.87
N HIS A 131 9.68 7.03 5.93
CA HIS A 131 8.32 7.55 6.08
C HIS A 131 7.27 6.44 6.20
N VAL A 132 7.39 5.38 5.39
CA VAL A 132 6.51 4.20 5.49
C VAL A 132 6.68 3.50 6.84
N VAL A 133 7.92 3.36 7.34
CA VAL A 133 8.20 2.79 8.66
C VAL A 133 7.58 3.62 9.78
N GLU A 134 7.66 4.96 9.72
CA GLU A 134 7.01 5.83 10.72
C GLU A 134 5.48 5.66 10.70
N ILE A 135 4.86 5.53 9.51
CA ILE A 135 3.42 5.25 9.43
C ILE A 135 3.07 3.92 10.11
N CYS A 136 3.84 2.85 9.89
CA CYS A 136 3.63 1.57 10.56
C CYS A 136 3.79 1.66 12.09
N ALA A 137 4.78 2.43 12.55
CA ALA A 137 4.99 2.69 13.97
C ALA A 137 3.82 3.49 14.57
N ALA A 138 3.35 4.53 13.89
CA ALA A 138 2.20 5.34 14.30
C ALA A 138 0.90 4.53 14.33
N ILE A 139 0.69 3.60 13.40
CA ILE A 139 -0.43 2.65 13.45
C ILE A 139 -0.35 1.84 14.74
N SER A 140 0.82 1.26 15.04
CA SER A 140 1.04 0.43 16.23
C SER A 140 0.86 1.21 17.54
N GLU A 141 1.36 2.44 17.61
CA GLU A 141 1.15 3.33 18.76
C GLU A 141 -0.32 3.73 18.92
N SER A 142 -1.02 4.02 17.81
CA SER A 142 -2.45 4.35 17.85
C SER A 142 -3.29 3.18 18.38
N LEU A 143 -2.95 1.94 18.01
CA LEU A 143 -3.57 0.72 18.53
C LEU A 143 -3.39 0.58 20.05
N GLN A 144 -2.18 0.84 20.54
CA GLN A 144 -1.84 0.69 21.96
C GLN A 144 -2.48 1.77 22.84
N THR A 145 -2.50 3.01 22.35
CA THR A 145 -2.94 4.18 23.12
C THR A 145 -4.42 4.51 22.94
N GLY A 146 -5.05 3.98 21.89
CA GLY A 146 -6.42 4.33 21.50
C GLY A 146 -6.57 5.78 21.04
N ARG A 147 -5.48 6.43 20.64
CA ARG A 147 -5.45 7.85 20.26
C ARG A 147 -4.88 8.03 18.84
N PRO A 148 -5.23 9.12 18.16
CA PRO A 148 -4.54 9.49 16.93
C PRO A 148 -3.06 9.81 17.19
N VAL A 149 -2.19 9.43 16.26
CA VAL A 149 -0.74 9.66 16.32
C VAL A 149 -0.30 10.47 15.10
N ASP A 150 0.51 11.50 15.32
CA ASP A 150 1.04 12.36 14.26
C ASP A 150 2.26 11.72 13.59
N VAL A 151 2.41 11.95 12.28
CA VAL A 151 3.55 11.51 11.48
C VAL A 151 4.33 12.75 11.07
N THR A 152 5.62 12.76 11.37
CA THR A 152 6.47 13.96 11.30
C THR A 152 7.47 13.93 10.14
N SER A 153 7.86 12.75 9.66
CA SER A 153 8.73 12.65 8.49
C SER A 153 8.00 13.02 7.21
N SER A 154 8.78 13.36 6.19
CA SER A 154 8.31 13.63 4.85
C SER A 154 9.37 13.22 3.83
N PHE A 155 8.97 13.13 2.56
CA PHE A 155 9.87 12.82 1.46
C PHE A 155 9.39 13.55 0.20
N THR A 156 10.28 13.74 -0.76
CA THR A 156 9.91 14.23 -2.09
C THR A 156 9.31 13.07 -2.89
N PRO A 157 8.05 13.15 -3.35
CA PRO A 157 7.45 12.11 -4.18
C PRO A 157 8.24 11.92 -5.49
N PRO A 158 8.41 10.68 -5.98
CA PRO A 158 9.04 10.47 -7.28
C PRO A 158 8.15 11.04 -8.38
N TRP A 159 8.76 11.70 -9.38
CA TRP A 159 8.05 12.14 -10.58
C TRP A 159 7.58 10.94 -11.40
N PRO A 160 6.44 10.99 -12.11
CA PRO A 160 6.06 10.00 -13.11
C PRO A 160 7.18 9.72 -14.12
N MET A 161 7.14 8.55 -14.76
CA MET A 161 8.05 8.32 -15.88
C MET A 161 7.68 9.24 -17.04
N ALA A 162 8.63 9.58 -17.92
CA ALA A 162 8.36 10.44 -19.08
C ALA A 162 7.25 9.92 -20.02
N TRP A 163 6.99 8.61 -20.02
CA TRP A 163 5.89 7.99 -20.78
C TRP A 163 4.54 7.96 -20.04
N GLY A 164 4.50 8.45 -18.80
CA GLY A 164 3.31 8.50 -17.94
C GLY A 164 2.90 9.92 -17.54
N GLU A 165 3.45 10.93 -18.22
CA GLU A 165 2.91 12.31 -18.24
C GLU A 165 1.71 12.40 -19.21
#